data_AF-A0A071LU83-F1
#
_entry.id   AF-A0A071LU83-F1
#
_cell.length_a   1.000
_cell.length_b   1.000
_cell.length_c   1.000
_cell.angle_alpha   90.00
_cell.angle_beta   90.00
_cell.angle_gamma   90.00
#
_symmetry.space_group_name_H-M   'P 1'
#
loop_
_entity.id
_entity.type
_entity.pdbx_description
1 polymer ?
#
loop_
_entity_poly.entity_id
_entity_poly.type
_entity_poly.pdbx_seq_one_letter_code
_entity_poly.pdbx_strand_id
1 'polypeptide(L)'
;MSNQIHIDGENYFITLAIKNVVEDVVRKSQLNIGHLRMVVVVDATPFLELQRFQKLDLAAWDLIFCSGYFYNIVSEFSPEKLNKFICVDNNITELRNDLAVQLKDMHRETIGLNLADELSPQKPLFTPCELAFINDYFSCMRAKQIARVTGNNVKSVSNKKRNIMNKIHCTKNSDFYITLYFLNMLHKVELELHEPKTKVRTTVAWQRVSGQEAAAFQYAH
;
A
#
# COMPACT_ATOMS: atom_id res chain seq x y z
N MET A 1 39.93 3.18 3.82
CA MET A 1 38.75 3.84 3.23
C MET A 1 37.71 3.98 4.32
N SER A 2 37.06 5.14 4.44
CA SER A 2 36.05 5.38 5.49
C SER A 2 34.66 5.14 4.90
N ASN A 3 33.86 4.27 5.52
CA ASN A 3 32.46 4.09 5.14
C ASN A 3 31.69 5.38 5.47
N GLN A 4 30.99 5.96 4.49
CA GLN A 4 30.10 7.09 4.72
C GLN A 4 28.68 6.58 4.91
N ILE A 5 28.26 6.42 6.17
CA ILE A 5 26.94 5.92 6.54
C ILE A 5 26.05 7.12 6.91
N HIS A 6 25.01 7.36 6.13
CA HIS A 6 23.97 8.34 6.41
C HIS A 6 22.70 7.62 6.84
N ILE A 7 22.19 7.93 8.03
CA ILE A 7 20.95 7.39 8.56
C ILE A 7 20.03 8.56 8.90
N ASP A 8 18.89 8.64 8.21
CA ASP A 8 17.82 9.59 8.50
C ASP A 8 16.70 8.93 9.31
N GLY A 9 16.03 9.71 10.16
CA GLY A 9 14.91 9.22 10.95
C GLY A 9 14.48 10.22 12.02
N GLU A 10 13.18 10.48 12.12
CA GLU A 10 12.62 11.46 13.07
C GLU A 10 12.74 11.00 14.53
N ASN A 11 12.71 9.69 14.81
CA ASN A 11 12.89 9.17 16.17
C ASN A 11 14.37 9.01 16.51
N TYR A 12 14.95 10.01 17.17
CA TYR A 12 16.37 10.04 17.53
C TYR A 12 16.85 8.81 18.29
N PHE A 13 16.06 8.27 19.23
CA PHE A 13 16.46 7.11 20.03
C PHE A 13 16.58 5.85 19.17
N ILE A 14 15.60 5.60 18.30
CA ILE A 14 15.63 4.45 17.39
C ILE A 14 16.76 4.64 16.38
N THR A 15 16.88 5.83 15.78
CA THR A 15 17.96 6.14 14.83
C THR A 15 19.35 5.93 15.43
N LEU A 16 19.57 6.36 16.68
CA LEU A 16 20.83 6.14 17.38
C LEU A 16 21.09 4.65 17.67
N ALA A 17 20.06 3.91 18.08
CA ALA A 17 20.18 2.47 18.32
C ALA A 17 20.54 1.72 17.02
N ILE A 18 19.84 2.01 15.92
CA ILE A 18 20.12 1.44 14.60
C ILE A 18 21.54 1.80 14.15
N LYS A 19 21.96 3.06 14.31
CA LYS A 19 23.33 3.49 14.00
C LYS A 19 24.38 2.64 14.71
N ASN A 20 24.22 2.42 16.02
CA ASN A 20 25.15 1.60 16.80
C ASN A 20 25.18 0.14 16.31
N VAL A 21 24.03 -0.42 15.92
CA VAL A 21 23.93 -1.77 15.37
C VAL A 21 24.65 -1.86 14.02
N VAL A 22 24.41 -0.89 13.14
CA VAL A 22 25.04 -0.84 11.81
C VAL A 22 26.55 -0.72 11.93
N GLU A 23 27.04 0.18 12.78
CA GLU A 23 28.48 0.34 13.02
C GLU A 23 29.14 -0.93 13.59
N ASP A 24 28.45 -1.66 14.48
CA ASP A 24 28.92 -2.93 15.02
C ASP A 24 29.02 -4.02 13.93
N VAL A 25 27.99 -4.16 13.09
CA VAL A 25 27.95 -5.16 12.01
C VAL A 25 28.99 -4.86 10.95
N VAL A 26 29.12 -3.59 10.53
CA VAL A 26 30.12 -3.16 9.54
C VAL A 26 31.54 -3.45 10.04
N ARG A 27 31.82 -3.12 11.31
CA ARG A 27 33.12 -3.38 11.95
C ARG A 27 33.45 -4.86 12.01
N LYS A 28 32.50 -5.69 12.44
CA LYS A 28 32.67 -7.15 12.55
C LYS A 28 32.82 -7.84 11.20
N SER A 29 32.12 -7.33 10.20
CA SER A 29 32.11 -7.93 8.86
C SER A 29 33.24 -7.44 7.96
N GLN A 30 34.03 -6.45 8.41
CA GLN A 30 35.11 -5.82 7.63
C GLN A 30 34.66 -5.33 6.24
N LEU A 31 33.40 -4.92 6.12
CA LEU A 31 32.83 -4.48 4.85
C LEU A 31 33.29 -3.05 4.53
N ASN A 32 33.79 -2.85 3.33
CA ASN A 32 34.13 -1.53 2.80
C ASN A 32 33.02 -1.09 1.84
N ILE A 33 32.07 -0.32 2.36
CA ILE A 33 30.91 0.16 1.61
C ILE A 33 31.05 1.68 1.51
N GLY A 34 31.28 2.15 0.28
CA GLY A 34 31.66 3.55 0.04
C GLY A 34 30.65 4.55 0.57
N HIS A 35 29.38 4.36 0.23
CA HIS A 35 28.28 5.23 0.66
C HIS A 35 27.03 4.38 0.91
N LEU A 36 26.36 4.62 2.05
CA LEU A 36 25.10 3.98 2.42
C LEU A 36 24.11 5.04 2.89
N ARG A 37 22.96 5.10 2.23
CA ARG A 37 21.81 5.93 2.61
C ARG A 37 20.75 5.03 3.20
N MET A 38 20.48 5.22 4.48
CA MET A 38 19.49 4.47 5.22
C MET A 38 18.44 5.40 5.80
N VAL A 39 17.20 4.94 5.89
CA VAL A 39 16.12 5.68 6.55
C VAL A 39 15.40 4.80 7.57
N VAL A 40 15.04 5.39 8.71
CA VAL A 40 14.30 4.73 9.79
C VAL A 40 12.89 5.28 9.86
N VAL A 41 11.94 4.45 9.46
CA VAL A 41 10.51 4.77 9.36
C VAL A 41 9.73 3.97 10.40
N VAL A 42 10.00 4.24 11.67
CA VAL A 42 9.39 3.54 12.80
C VAL A 42 8.69 4.54 13.71
N ASP A 43 7.42 4.28 14.02
CA ASP A 43 6.59 5.13 14.87
C ASP A 43 5.68 4.33 15.79
N ALA A 44 5.03 5.04 16.71
CA ALA A 44 4.07 4.46 17.64
C ALA A 44 2.87 3.79 16.97
N THR A 45 2.52 4.16 15.72
CA THR A 45 1.38 3.57 15.00
C THR A 45 1.67 3.44 13.50
N PRO A 46 1.08 2.43 12.82
CA PRO A 46 1.23 2.27 11.38
C PRO A 46 0.76 3.48 10.57
N PHE A 47 -0.20 4.25 11.07
CA PHE A 47 -0.67 5.45 10.38
C PHE A 47 0.41 6.54 10.31
N LEU A 48 1.17 6.75 11.39
CA LEU A 48 2.27 7.72 11.42
C LEU A 48 3.43 7.28 10.53
N GLU A 49 3.77 5.98 10.55
CA GLU A 49 4.77 5.42 9.62
C GLU A 49 4.35 5.62 8.16
N LEU A 50 3.08 5.39 7.82
CA LEU A 50 2.56 5.66 6.48
C LEU A 50 2.74 7.12 6.07
N GLN A 51 2.48 8.07 6.96
CA GLN A 51 2.68 9.50 6.68
C GLN A 51 4.14 9.84 6.42
N ARG A 52 5.08 9.14 7.06
CA ARG A 52 6.51 9.29 6.76
C ARG A 52 6.85 8.68 5.42
N PHE A 53 6.42 7.46 5.17
CA PHE A 53 6.57 6.79 3.87
C PHE A 53 6.13 7.70 2.72
N GLN A 54 4.98 8.37 2.84
CA GLN A 54 4.46 9.29 1.80
C GLN A 54 5.39 10.47 1.46
N LYS A 55 6.30 10.85 2.35
CA LYS A 55 7.28 11.94 2.12
C LYS A 55 8.59 11.43 1.52
N LEU A 56 8.79 10.12 1.46
CA LEU A 56 10.03 9.49 1.03
C LEU A 56 9.95 9.08 -0.43
N ASP A 57 11.03 9.35 -1.17
CA ASP A 57 11.32 8.64 -2.40
C ASP A 57 12.05 7.34 -2.05
N LEU A 58 11.37 6.19 -2.15
CA LEU A 58 11.93 4.88 -1.80
C LEU A 58 13.13 4.50 -2.68
N ALA A 59 13.26 5.07 -3.88
CA ALA A 59 14.39 4.79 -4.76
C ALA A 59 15.68 5.50 -4.30
N ALA A 60 15.55 6.56 -3.49
CA ALA A 60 16.67 7.32 -2.95
C ALA A 60 17.36 6.66 -1.75
N TRP A 61 16.85 5.54 -1.26
CA TRP A 61 17.40 4.86 -0.08
C TRP A 61 17.88 3.45 -0.44
N ASP A 62 19.03 3.07 0.12
CA ASP A 62 19.60 1.74 -0.04
C ASP A 62 18.92 0.77 0.91
N LEU A 63 18.74 1.19 2.17
CA LEU A 63 18.04 0.42 3.21
C LEU A 63 16.95 1.25 3.91
N ILE A 64 15.83 0.61 4.20
CA ILE A 64 14.66 1.19 4.83
C ILE A 64 14.28 0.33 6.05
N PHE A 65 14.48 0.88 7.23
CA PHE A 65 14.07 0.25 8.49
C PHE A 65 12.60 0.60 8.76
N CYS A 66 11.77 -0.40 9.03
CA CYS A 66 10.34 -0.22 9.27
C CYS A 66 9.80 -1.22 10.30
N SER A 67 8.59 -0.98 10.79
CA SER A 67 7.90 -1.95 11.65
C SER A 67 7.59 -3.25 10.91
N GLY A 68 7.35 -4.31 11.67
CA GLY A 68 6.91 -5.59 11.15
C GLY A 68 5.62 -5.49 10.35
N TYR A 69 4.76 -4.50 10.64
CA TYR A 69 3.54 -4.26 9.88
C TYR A 69 3.81 -3.99 8.40
N PHE A 70 4.69 -3.03 8.08
CA PHE A 70 5.03 -2.70 6.68
C PHE A 70 5.94 -3.74 6.06
N TYR A 71 6.88 -4.29 6.84
CA TYR A 71 7.75 -5.36 6.38
C TYR A 71 6.94 -6.56 5.87
N ASN A 72 5.89 -6.98 6.59
CA ASN A 72 5.02 -8.06 6.18
C ASN A 72 4.28 -7.75 4.86
N ILE A 73 3.83 -6.51 4.66
CA ILE A 73 3.19 -6.09 3.40
C ILE A 73 4.18 -6.19 2.23
N VAL A 74 5.43 -5.74 2.42
CA VAL A 74 6.47 -5.87 1.38
C VAL A 74 6.75 -7.34 1.09
N SER A 75 7.00 -8.15 2.14
CA SER A 75 7.31 -9.58 1.99
C SER A 75 6.23 -10.33 1.21
N GLU A 76 4.96 -9.96 1.39
CA GLU A 76 3.86 -10.67 0.77
C GLU A 76 3.56 -10.16 -0.65
N PHE A 77 3.49 -8.84 -0.83
CA PHE A 77 2.97 -8.24 -2.06
C PHE A 77 4.05 -7.64 -2.97
N SER A 78 5.28 -7.45 -2.47
CA SER A 78 6.42 -6.93 -3.22
C SER A 78 7.74 -7.61 -2.79
N PRO A 79 7.81 -8.96 -2.82
CA PRO A 79 9.00 -9.68 -2.37
C PRO A 79 10.27 -9.27 -3.13
N GLU A 80 10.14 -8.80 -4.37
CA GLU A 80 11.26 -8.26 -5.16
C GLU A 80 11.90 -7.01 -4.56
N LYS A 81 11.22 -6.32 -3.64
CA LYS A 81 11.75 -5.14 -2.93
C LYS A 81 12.29 -5.48 -1.55
N LEU A 82 12.18 -6.72 -1.09
CA LEU A 82 12.48 -7.11 0.29
C LEU A 82 13.95 -6.89 0.68
N ASN A 83 14.87 -6.94 -0.30
CA ASN A 83 16.29 -6.63 -0.10
C ASN A 83 16.57 -5.18 0.35
N LYS A 84 15.60 -4.27 0.20
CA LYS A 84 15.71 -2.89 0.68
C LYS A 84 15.09 -2.66 2.06
N PHE A 85 14.27 -3.58 2.55
CA PHE A 85 13.52 -3.38 3.79
C PHE A 85 14.11 -4.22 4.92
N ILE A 86 14.16 -3.63 6.12
CA ILE A 86 14.60 -4.29 7.34
C ILE A 86 13.55 -4.09 8.42
N CYS A 87 13.11 -5.20 9.02
CA CYS A 87 12.19 -5.18 10.15
C CYS A 87 12.93 -4.85 11.44
N VAL A 88 12.51 -3.79 12.14
CA VAL A 88 13.09 -3.43 13.45
C VAL A 88 12.49 -4.18 14.64
N ASP A 89 11.32 -4.80 14.46
CA ASP A 89 10.62 -5.52 15.52
C ASP A 89 11.23 -6.91 15.78
N ASN A 90 12.14 -7.35 14.91
CA ASN A 90 12.92 -8.57 15.10
C ASN A 90 13.84 -8.43 16.32
N ASN A 91 14.25 -9.57 16.89
CA ASN A 91 15.20 -9.51 17.98
C ASN A 91 16.56 -8.95 17.49
N ILE A 92 17.35 -8.39 18.41
CA ILE A 92 18.61 -7.72 18.06
C ILE A 92 19.62 -8.63 17.33
N THR A 93 19.55 -9.94 17.56
CA THR A 93 20.43 -10.92 16.91
C THR A 93 20.00 -11.14 15.47
N GLU A 94 18.71 -11.30 15.23
CA GLU A 94 18.09 -11.38 13.89
C GLU A 94 18.36 -10.11 13.11
N LEU A 95 18.10 -8.93 13.69
CA LEU A 95 18.38 -7.65 13.05
C LEU A 95 19.84 -7.52 12.59
N ARG A 96 20.80 -7.96 13.43
CA ARG A 96 22.22 -7.98 13.07
C ARG A 96 22.52 -8.94 11.93
N ASN A 97 21.89 -10.11 11.93
CA ASN A 97 22.08 -11.11 10.88
C ASN A 97 21.49 -10.64 9.55
N ASP A 98 20.26 -10.12 9.56
CA ASP A 98 19.58 -9.58 8.38
C ASP A 98 20.39 -8.44 7.77
N LEU A 99 20.86 -7.51 8.60
CA LEU A 99 21.73 -6.42 8.17
C LEU A 99 23.06 -6.94 7.60
N ALA A 100 23.69 -7.93 8.24
CA ALA A 100 24.94 -8.50 7.75
C ALA A 100 24.79 -9.19 6.39
N VAL A 101 23.66 -9.85 6.14
CA VAL A 101 23.33 -10.46 4.85
C VAL A 101 23.12 -9.37 3.80
N GLN A 102 22.23 -8.41 4.05
CA GLN A 102 21.93 -7.35 3.08
C GLN A 102 23.16 -6.49 2.74
N LEU A 103 23.98 -6.12 3.73
CA LEU A 103 25.21 -5.37 3.50
C LEU A 103 26.24 -6.16 2.67
N LYS A 104 26.32 -7.49 2.85
CA LYS A 104 27.19 -8.36 2.04
C LYS A 104 26.70 -8.45 0.60
N ASP A 105 25.40 -8.57 0.40
CA ASP A 105 24.80 -8.68 -0.92
C ASP A 105 24.98 -7.38 -1.72
N MET A 106 24.72 -6.21 -1.10
CA MET A 106 25.02 -4.91 -1.72
C MET A 106 26.50 -4.75 -2.07
N HIS A 107 27.41 -5.22 -1.19
CA HIS A 107 28.84 -5.19 -1.49
C HIS A 107 29.20 -6.07 -2.68
N ARG A 108 28.56 -7.23 -2.84
CA ARG A 108 28.76 -8.15 -3.97
C ARG A 108 28.18 -7.61 -5.28
N GLU A 109 26.98 -7.04 -5.26
CA GLU A 109 26.35 -6.42 -6.44
C GLU A 109 27.15 -5.22 -6.95
N THR A 110 27.81 -4.47 -6.05
CA THR A 110 28.74 -3.40 -6.42
C THR A 110 29.98 -3.93 -7.17
N ILE A 111 30.32 -5.21 -6.98
CA ILE A 111 31.49 -5.88 -7.58
C ILE A 111 31.10 -6.73 -8.80
N GLY A 112 29.85 -7.18 -8.89
CA GLY A 112 29.30 -7.99 -9.98
C GLY A 112 28.20 -7.27 -10.72
N LEU A 113 28.55 -6.64 -11.85
CA LEU A 113 27.56 -6.25 -12.86
C LEU A 113 26.88 -7.51 -13.42
N ASN A 114 25.55 -7.43 -13.54
CA ASN A 114 24.62 -8.32 -14.25
C ASN A 114 23.97 -9.43 -13.40
N LEU A 115 22.74 -9.18 -12.98
CA LEU A 115 21.65 -10.10 -13.28
C LEU A 115 20.48 -9.30 -13.86
N ALA A 116 20.16 -9.59 -15.11
CA ALA A 116 18.92 -9.17 -15.72
C ALA A 116 17.78 -9.95 -15.05
N ASP A 117 16.90 -9.25 -14.36
CA ASP A 117 15.65 -9.85 -13.87
C ASP A 117 14.73 -10.11 -15.06
N GLU A 118 14.48 -11.39 -15.33
CA GLU A 118 13.32 -11.81 -16.12
C GLU A 118 12.06 -11.47 -15.32
N LEU A 119 11.54 -10.27 -15.54
CA LEU A 119 10.22 -9.83 -15.07
C LEU A 119 9.14 -10.70 -15.71
N SER A 120 8.83 -11.83 -15.08
CA SER A 120 7.58 -12.52 -15.32
C SER A 120 6.43 -11.55 -15.02
N PRO A 121 5.46 -11.36 -15.92
CA PRO A 121 4.37 -10.43 -15.70
C PRO A 121 3.57 -10.87 -14.46
N GLN A 122 3.76 -10.15 -13.34
CA GLN A 122 3.00 -10.41 -12.13
C GLN A 122 1.52 -10.21 -12.43
N LYS A 123 0.71 -11.24 -12.17
CA LYS A 123 -0.74 -11.15 -12.26
C LYS A 123 -1.21 -9.98 -11.38
N PRO A 124 -2.12 -9.12 -11.86
CA PRO A 124 -2.60 -7.98 -11.09
C PRO A 124 -3.22 -8.47 -9.78
N LEU A 125 -2.86 -7.78 -8.68
CA LEU A 125 -3.32 -8.12 -7.33
C LEU A 125 -4.85 -8.10 -7.26
N PHE A 126 -5.49 -7.11 -7.88
CA PHE A 126 -6.94 -6.96 -7.90
C PHE A 126 -7.52 -7.17 -9.30
N THR A 127 -8.71 -7.76 -9.36
CA THR A 127 -9.50 -7.78 -10.60
C THR A 127 -10.00 -6.36 -10.92
N PRO A 128 -10.35 -6.04 -12.18
CA PRO A 128 -10.90 -4.73 -12.53
C PRO A 128 -12.13 -4.34 -11.72
N CYS A 129 -12.99 -5.32 -11.41
CA CYS A 129 -14.14 -5.13 -10.54
C CYS A 129 -13.75 -4.78 -9.09
N GLU A 130 -12.73 -5.44 -8.54
CA GLU A 130 -12.22 -5.13 -7.20
C GLU A 130 -11.59 -3.74 -7.17
N LEU A 131 -10.80 -3.39 -8.19
CA LEU A 131 -10.16 -2.08 -8.32
C LEU A 131 -11.19 -0.95 -8.39
N ALA A 132 -12.25 -1.10 -9.19
CA ALA A 132 -13.34 -0.12 -9.24
C ALA A 132 -14.00 0.08 -7.86
N PHE A 133 -14.19 -0.99 -7.09
CA PHE A 133 -14.70 -0.88 -5.72
C PHE A 133 -13.71 -0.18 -4.79
N ILE A 134 -12.41 -0.47 -4.92
CA ILE A 134 -11.35 0.15 -4.13
C ILE A 134 -11.34 1.66 -4.38
N ASN A 135 -11.38 2.12 -5.63
CA ASN A 135 -11.40 3.54 -5.97
C ASN A 135 -12.66 4.25 -5.46
N ASP A 136 -13.84 3.62 -5.57
CA ASP A 136 -15.07 4.12 -4.96
C ASP A 136 -14.92 4.25 -3.41
N TYR A 137 -14.34 3.24 -2.77
CA TYR A 137 -14.11 3.24 -1.33
C TYR A 137 -13.11 4.32 -0.89
N PHE A 138 -12.01 4.50 -1.64
CA PHE A 138 -10.99 5.50 -1.41
C PHE A 138 -11.51 6.93 -1.60
N SER A 139 -12.47 7.10 -2.51
CA SER A 139 -13.23 8.34 -2.71
C SER A 139 -14.24 8.62 -1.59
N CYS A 140 -14.12 7.94 -0.44
CA CYS A 140 -14.98 8.07 0.74
C CYS A 140 -16.47 7.79 0.47
N MET A 141 -16.80 7.02 -0.58
CA MET A 141 -18.17 6.65 -0.85
C MET A 141 -18.68 5.65 0.18
N ARG A 142 -19.86 5.92 0.75
CA ARG A 142 -20.55 4.99 1.65
C ARG A 142 -21.06 3.78 0.86
N ALA A 143 -21.21 2.63 1.52
CA ALA A 143 -21.73 1.42 0.89
C ALA A 143 -23.08 1.62 0.16
N LYS A 144 -23.95 2.49 0.69
CA LYS A 144 -25.22 2.88 0.02
C LYS A 144 -25.00 3.64 -1.30
N GLN A 145 -23.97 4.47 -1.40
CA GLN A 145 -23.65 5.21 -2.62
C GLN A 145 -23.05 4.26 -3.66
N ILE A 146 -22.09 3.42 -3.27
CA ILE A 146 -21.48 2.40 -4.14
C ILE A 146 -22.57 1.45 -4.69
N ALA A 147 -23.49 1.00 -3.83
CA ALA A 147 -24.64 0.18 -4.21
C ALA A 147 -25.48 0.84 -5.33
N ARG A 148 -25.82 2.13 -5.19
CA ARG A 148 -26.61 2.87 -6.19
C ARG A 148 -25.87 3.06 -7.52
N VAL A 149 -24.57 3.35 -7.48
CA VAL A 149 -23.77 3.56 -8.68
C VAL A 149 -23.61 2.25 -9.45
N THR A 150 -23.24 1.18 -8.73
CA THR A 150 -22.97 -0.14 -9.31
C THR A 150 -24.22 -0.99 -9.59
N GLY A 151 -25.41 -0.55 -9.15
CA GLY A 151 -26.66 -1.33 -9.29
C GLY A 151 -26.75 -2.56 -8.36
N ASN A 152 -25.87 -2.65 -7.36
CA ASN A 152 -25.85 -3.75 -6.40
C ASN A 152 -26.63 -3.43 -5.13
N ASN A 153 -26.98 -4.47 -4.36
CA ASN A 153 -27.49 -4.26 -3.00
C ASN A 153 -26.34 -3.99 -2.01
N VAL A 154 -26.65 -3.33 -0.89
CA VAL A 154 -25.65 -2.94 0.13
C VAL A 154 -24.93 -4.16 0.73
N LYS A 155 -25.61 -5.30 0.86
CA LYS A 155 -25.01 -6.54 1.40
C LYS A 155 -23.92 -7.07 0.46
N SER A 156 -24.14 -7.05 -0.84
CA SER A 156 -23.16 -7.42 -1.86
C SER A 156 -21.93 -6.50 -1.82
N VAL A 157 -22.13 -5.19 -1.65
CA VAL A 157 -21.05 -4.22 -1.48
C VAL A 157 -20.23 -4.52 -0.22
N SER A 158 -20.89 -4.79 0.91
CA SER A 158 -20.20 -5.17 2.15
C SER A 158 -19.47 -6.51 2.05
N ASN A 159 -20.03 -7.50 1.34
CA ASN A 159 -19.36 -8.77 1.08
C ASN A 159 -18.12 -8.57 0.22
N LYS A 160 -18.22 -7.76 -0.83
CA LYS A 160 -17.09 -7.43 -1.70
C LYS A 160 -15.96 -6.78 -0.91
N LYS A 161 -16.27 -5.80 -0.05
CA LYS A 161 -15.29 -5.22 0.88
C LYS A 161 -14.58 -6.28 1.71
N ARG A 162 -15.34 -7.17 2.36
CA ARG A 162 -14.77 -8.23 3.21
C ARG A 162 -13.87 -9.19 2.43
N ASN A 163 -14.26 -9.56 1.21
CA ASN A 163 -13.45 -10.43 0.37
C ASN A 163 -12.12 -9.77 0.00
N ILE A 164 -12.14 -8.49 -0.36
CA ILE A 164 -10.92 -7.73 -0.67
C ILE A 164 -10.06 -7.56 0.59
N MET A 165 -10.67 -7.25 1.74
CA MET A 165 -9.97 -7.18 3.02
C MET A 165 -9.27 -8.50 3.36
N ASN A 166 -9.95 -9.64 3.19
CA ASN A 166 -9.38 -10.97 3.43
C ASN A 166 -8.22 -11.25 2.46
N LYS A 167 -8.31 -10.78 1.22
CA LYS A 167 -7.29 -10.95 0.18
C LYS A 167 -5.99 -10.20 0.47
N ILE A 168 -6.06 -9.14 1.28
CA ILE A 168 -4.88 -8.40 1.76
C ILE A 168 -4.69 -8.53 3.29
N HIS A 169 -5.24 -9.60 3.88
CA HIS A 169 -5.11 -9.97 5.29
C HIS A 169 -5.47 -8.87 6.31
N CYS A 170 -6.39 -7.97 5.93
CA CYS A 170 -6.87 -6.90 6.79
C CYS A 170 -8.14 -7.31 7.54
N THR A 171 -8.20 -7.00 8.84
CA THR A 171 -9.41 -7.25 9.66
C THR A 171 -10.15 -5.96 10.03
N LYS A 172 -9.44 -4.83 10.10
CA LYS A 172 -10.00 -3.51 10.44
C LYS A 172 -10.03 -2.58 9.23
N ASN A 173 -10.92 -1.58 9.28
CA ASN A 173 -11.03 -0.57 8.24
C ASN A 173 -9.77 0.33 8.15
N SER A 174 -9.13 0.60 9.29
CA SER A 174 -7.87 1.33 9.36
C SER A 174 -6.78 0.60 8.59
N ASP A 175 -6.62 -0.69 8.88
CA ASP A 175 -5.58 -1.53 8.30
C ASP A 175 -5.82 -1.67 6.80
N PHE A 176 -7.09 -1.86 6.41
CA PHE A 176 -7.48 -1.89 5.00
C PHE A 176 -7.08 -0.62 4.23
N TYR A 177 -7.27 0.55 4.85
CA TYR A 177 -6.89 1.83 4.24
C TYR A 177 -5.37 2.01 4.17
N ILE A 178 -4.66 1.71 5.27
CA ILE A 178 -3.20 1.86 5.35
C ILE A 178 -2.52 0.92 4.36
N THR A 179 -2.91 -0.36 4.34
CA THR A 179 -2.36 -1.35 3.42
C THR A 179 -2.56 -0.95 1.96
N LEU A 180 -3.77 -0.52 1.57
CA LEU A 180 -4.02 -0.11 0.19
C LEU A 180 -3.23 1.14 -0.21
N TYR A 181 -3.07 2.13 0.68
CA TYR A 181 -2.20 3.27 0.43
C TYR A 181 -0.74 2.87 0.25
N PHE A 182 -0.25 1.97 1.10
CA PHE A 182 1.13 1.51 1.01
C PHE A 182 1.36 0.67 -0.25
N LEU A 183 0.42 -0.21 -0.61
CA LEU A 183 0.46 -0.95 -1.88
C LEU A 183 0.47 -0.02 -3.10
N ASN A 184 -0.20 1.13 -3.03
CA ASN A 184 -0.15 2.14 -4.09
C ASN A 184 1.24 2.76 -4.22
N MET A 185 1.89 3.07 -3.09
CA MET A 185 3.29 3.51 -3.10
C MET A 185 4.25 2.44 -3.65
N LEU A 186 3.94 1.16 -3.45
CA LEU A 186 4.71 0.06 -4.00
C LEU A 186 4.39 -0.23 -5.48
N HIS A 187 3.46 0.52 -6.09
CA HIS A 187 2.94 0.32 -7.45
C HIS A 187 2.25 -1.04 -7.65
N LYS A 188 1.57 -1.54 -6.62
CA LYS A 188 0.79 -2.80 -6.65
C LYS A 188 -0.72 -2.59 -6.82
N VAL A 189 -1.19 -1.36 -6.60
CA VAL A 189 -2.57 -0.93 -6.86
C VAL A 189 -2.54 0.51 -7.33
N GLU A 190 -3.41 0.88 -8.27
CA GLU A 190 -3.57 2.27 -8.69
C GLU A 190 -4.79 2.85 -8.00
N LEU A 191 -4.57 3.84 -7.14
CA LEU A 191 -5.64 4.51 -6.42
C LEU A 191 -6.03 5.80 -7.12
N GLU A 192 -7.24 5.83 -7.65
CA GLU A 192 -7.83 7.02 -8.26
C GLU A 192 -8.91 7.60 -7.35
N LEU A 193 -8.80 8.89 -7.07
CA LEU A 193 -9.87 9.64 -6.41
C LEU A 193 -10.87 10.09 -7.46
N HIS A 194 -12.12 9.67 -7.31
CA HIS A 194 -13.22 10.08 -8.14
C HIS A 194 -14.13 11.03 -7.38
N GLU A 195 -14.61 12.07 -8.06
CA GLU A 195 -15.79 12.77 -7.57
C GLU A 195 -16.98 11.79 -7.60
N PRO A 196 -17.82 11.77 -6.55
CA PRO A 196 -18.95 10.87 -6.50
C PRO A 196 -19.87 11.15 -7.69
N LYS A 197 -19.92 10.22 -8.66
CA LYS A 197 -20.83 10.29 -9.81
C LYS A 197 -22.27 10.32 -9.30
N THR A 198 -22.83 11.52 -9.18
CA THR A 198 -24.25 11.71 -8.92
C THR A 198 -24.98 11.30 -10.18
N LYS A 199 -25.55 10.09 -10.20
CA LYS A 199 -26.57 9.78 -11.20
C LYS A 199 -27.65 10.84 -11.06
N VAL A 200 -27.85 11.65 -12.10
CA VAL A 200 -28.99 12.56 -12.22
C VAL A 200 -30.21 11.71 -11.92
N ARG A 201 -30.94 12.05 -10.85
CA ARG A 201 -32.26 11.47 -10.63
C ARG A 201 -33.09 11.90 -11.84
N THR A 202 -33.30 10.99 -12.78
CA THR A 202 -34.49 11.05 -13.63
C THR A 202 -35.66 10.84 -12.69
N THR A 203 -36.11 11.93 -12.05
CA THR A 203 -37.47 12.01 -11.54
C THR A 203 -38.35 11.89 -12.76
N VAL A 204 -38.80 10.67 -13.07
CA VAL A 204 -40.05 10.51 -13.81
C VAL A 204 -41.09 11.11 -12.87
N ALA A 205 -41.37 12.39 -13.07
CA ALA A 205 -42.51 13.03 -12.46
C ALA A 205 -43.71 12.27 -12.99
N TRP A 206 -44.33 11.45 -12.14
CA TRP A 206 -45.69 11.01 -12.36
C TRP A 206 -46.52 12.29 -12.41
N GLN A 207 -46.73 12.82 -13.61
CA GLN A 207 -47.72 13.86 -13.85
C GLN A 207 -49.03 13.29 -13.31
N ARG A 208 -49.51 13.92 -12.24
CA ARG A 208 -50.85 13.68 -11.73
C ARG A 208 -51.80 13.89 -12.89
N VAL A 209 -52.42 12.80 -13.34
CA VAL A 209 -53.66 12.88 -14.09
C VAL A 209 -54.69 13.47 -13.13
N SER A 210 -55.04 14.74 -13.33
CA SER A 210 -56.18 15.36 -12.67
C SER A 210 -56.98 16.16 -13.69
N GLY A 211 -58.02 15.51 -14.21
CA GLY A 211 -59.29 16.14 -14.56
C GLY A 211 -59.44 16.73 -15.97
N GLN A 212 -60.36 16.12 -16.72
CA GLN A 212 -60.96 16.51 -18.02
C GLN A 212 -60.05 16.21 -19.23
N GLU A 213 -60.39 15.32 -20.16
CA GLU A 213 -61.70 14.99 -20.72
C GLU A 213 -61.91 13.47 -20.83
N ALA A 214 -63.09 13.02 -20.42
CA ALA A 214 -63.66 11.79 -20.94
C ALA A 214 -64.11 12.06 -22.38
N ALA A 215 -63.32 11.62 -23.37
CA ALA A 215 -63.77 11.49 -24.74
C ALA A 215 -63.41 10.09 -25.23
N ALA A 216 -64.44 9.37 -25.62
CA ALA A 216 -64.44 7.98 -26.04
C ALA A 216 -63.43 7.71 -27.16
N PHE A 217 -62.74 6.56 -27.10
CA PHE A 217 -62.49 5.78 -28.30
C PHE A 217 -62.77 4.31 -28.03
N GLN A 218 -63.64 3.80 -28.90
CA GLN A 218 -64.28 2.51 -28.90
C GLN A 218 -63.29 1.39 -29.21
N TYR A 219 -63.58 0.21 -28.66
CA TYR A 219 -63.08 -1.05 -29.21
C TYR A 219 -63.53 -1.19 -30.67
N ALA A 220 -62.59 -1.55 -31.54
CA ALA A 220 -62.89 -2.15 -32.84
C ALA A 220 -61.91 -3.32 -33.06
N HIS A 221 -62.49 -4.52 -32.90
CA HIS A 221 -62.16 -5.87 -33.39
C HIS A 221 -60.70 -6.34 -33.51
#